data_AF-A0AAU7W5J0-F1
#
_entry.id   AF-A0AAU7W5J0-F1
#
_cell.length_a   1.000
_cell.length_b   1.000
_cell.length_c   1.000
_cell.angle_alpha   90.00
_cell.angle_beta   90.00
_cell.angle_gamma   90.00
#
_symmetry.space_group_name_H-M   'P 1'
#
loop_
_entity.id
_entity.type
_entity.pdbx_description
1 polymer ?
#
loop_
_entity_poly.entity_id
_entity_poly.type
_entity_poly.pdbx_seq_one_letter_code
_entity_poly.pdbx_strand_id
1 'polypeptide(L)'
;MGTRDSGRAARDEPAGGEIRTSPARSTLYFVLGGILTLVGIVGIAVYTFTPRNTPVEGQETADGLWQAGLIIGSAVAGGAGLLLLGWGLVTVLRRRRDDGR
;
A
#
# COMPACT_ATOMS: atom_id res chain seq x y z
N MET A 1 52.92 -3.63 33.14
CA MET A 1 52.50 -4.55 32.07
C MET A 1 50.97 -4.57 32.07
N GLY A 2 50.35 -3.59 31.41
CA GLY A 2 48.90 -3.37 31.46
C GLY A 2 48.22 -3.98 30.26
N THR A 3 47.43 -5.03 30.46
CA THR A 3 46.62 -5.65 29.42
C THR A 3 45.28 -4.94 29.30
N ARG A 4 45.23 -4.04 28.32
CA ARG A 4 44.12 -3.74 27.41
C ARG A 4 42.73 -3.98 27.98
N ASP A 5 42.22 -2.93 28.60
CA ASP A 5 40.81 -2.62 28.77
C ASP A 5 40.18 -2.24 27.42
N SER A 6 40.17 -3.18 26.46
CA SER A 6 39.36 -3.08 25.24
C SER A 6 37.94 -3.52 25.56
N GLY A 7 37.32 -2.77 26.48
CA GLY A 7 35.91 -2.80 26.72
C GLY A 7 35.16 -2.59 25.42
N ARG A 8 34.34 -3.57 25.05
CA ARG A 8 32.89 -3.37 25.02
C ARG A 8 32.37 -2.22 24.14
N ALA A 9 33.12 -1.81 23.12
CA ALA A 9 32.66 -0.95 22.04
C ALA A 9 32.27 -1.76 20.79
N ALA A 10 32.15 -3.08 20.94
CA ALA A 10 31.60 -3.95 19.92
C ALA A 10 30.08 -4.04 20.11
N ARG A 11 29.38 -3.36 19.20
CA ARG A 11 27.99 -3.61 18.79
C ARG A 11 26.90 -3.01 19.65
N ASP A 12 26.93 -1.68 19.76
CA ASP A 12 25.71 -0.89 19.59
C ASP A 12 25.34 -0.85 18.09
N GLU A 13 25.22 -2.03 17.46
CA GLU A 13 24.31 -2.13 16.32
C GLU A 13 22.93 -2.01 16.97
N PRO A 14 22.12 -0.96 16.68
CA PRO A 14 20.70 -1.08 16.91
C PRO A 14 20.26 -2.24 16.04
N ALA A 15 20.11 -3.40 16.68
CA ALA A 15 19.64 -4.64 16.13
C ALA A 15 18.59 -4.29 15.09
N GLY A 16 18.93 -4.60 13.83
CA GLY A 16 18.15 -4.23 12.65
C GLY A 16 16.70 -4.38 12.99
N GLY A 17 16.01 -3.24 13.14
CA GLY A 17 14.76 -3.15 13.85
C GLY A 17 13.86 -4.25 13.36
N GLU A 18 13.72 -5.31 14.17
CA GLU A 18 12.72 -6.32 13.94
C GLU A 18 11.44 -5.50 13.87
N ILE A 19 10.93 -5.30 12.65
CA ILE A 19 9.58 -4.85 12.45
C ILE A 19 8.77 -6.03 12.96
N ARG A 20 8.63 -6.11 14.29
CA ARG A 20 7.69 -6.97 14.97
C ARG A 20 6.36 -6.46 14.47
N THR A 21 5.96 -7.05 13.35
CA THR A 21 4.70 -6.81 12.69
C THR A 21 3.68 -7.37 13.67
N SER A 22 3.32 -6.58 14.67
CA SER A 22 2.26 -6.92 15.59
C SER A 22 1.06 -7.37 14.74
N PRO A 23 0.38 -8.48 15.08
CA PRO A 23 -0.76 -9.00 14.31
C PRO A 23 -1.79 -7.91 13.96
N ALA A 24 -1.91 -6.89 14.81
CA ALA A 24 -2.73 -5.70 14.58
C ALA A 24 -2.33 -4.89 13.32
N ARG A 25 -1.02 -4.75 13.03
CA ARG A 25 -0.55 -4.03 11.82
C ARG A 25 -0.80 -4.81 10.55
N SER A 26 -0.71 -6.15 10.58
CA SER A 26 -1.00 -6.99 9.40
C SER A 26 -2.48 -6.85 8.99
N THR A 27 -3.39 -6.92 9.97
CA THR A 27 -4.82 -6.73 9.74
C THR A 27 -5.11 -5.32 9.19
N LEU A 28 -4.44 -4.29 9.71
CA LEU A 28 -4.57 -2.92 9.21
C LEU A 28 -4.18 -2.80 7.73
N TYR A 29 -3.08 -3.43 7.28
CA TYR A 29 -2.68 -3.39 5.87
C TYR A 29 -3.69 -4.09 4.96
N PHE A 30 -4.27 -5.21 5.39
CA PHE A 30 -5.31 -5.88 4.63
C PHE A 30 -6.60 -5.08 4.56
N VAL A 31 -7.04 -4.48 5.67
CA VAL A 31 -8.25 -3.65 5.71
C VAL A 31 -8.06 -2.39 4.89
N LEU A 32 -6.97 -1.65 5.11
CA LEU A 32 -6.70 -0.41 4.38
C LEU A 32 -6.45 -0.70 2.89
N GLY A 33 -5.68 -1.74 2.58
CA GLY A 33 -5.46 -2.18 1.21
C GLY A 33 -6.76 -2.58 0.51
N GLY A 34 -7.60 -3.35 1.18
CA GLY A 34 -8.92 -3.75 0.67
C GLY A 34 -9.84 -2.56 0.41
N ILE A 35 -9.92 -1.61 1.36
CA ILE A 35 -10.71 -0.37 1.19
C ILE A 35 -10.18 0.43 -0.01
N LEU A 36 -8.87 0.65 -0.12
CA LEU A 36 -8.27 1.39 -1.24
C LEU A 36 -8.53 0.72 -2.58
N THR A 37 -8.40 -0.60 -2.65
CA THR A 37 -8.71 -1.37 -3.85
C THR A 37 -10.19 -1.27 -4.21
N LEU A 38 -11.10 -1.33 -3.23
CA LEU A 38 -12.53 -1.16 -3.47
C LEU A 38 -12.85 0.24 -4.02
N VAL A 39 -12.27 1.29 -3.43
CA VAL A 39 -12.42 2.67 -3.90
C VAL A 39 -11.91 2.82 -5.34
N GLY A 40 -10.75 2.23 -5.66
CA GLY A 40 -10.22 2.22 -7.02
C GLY A 40 -11.15 1.52 -8.02
N ILE A 41 -11.70 0.36 -7.67
CA ILE A 41 -12.65 -0.37 -8.52
C ILE A 41 -13.93 0.44 -8.74
N VAL A 42 -14.48 1.03 -7.68
CA VAL A 42 -15.68 1.88 -7.78
C VAL A 42 -15.42 3.08 -8.69
N GLY A 43 -14.27 3.75 -8.55
CA GLY A 43 -13.92 4.87 -9.41
C GLY A 43 -13.75 4.47 -10.88
N ILE A 44 -13.14 3.30 -11.16
CA ILE A 44 -13.10 2.72 -12.52
C ILE A 44 -14.51 2.44 -13.03
N ALA A 45 -15.38 1.82 -12.23
CA ALA A 45 -16.75 1.54 -12.62
C ALA A 45 -17.51 2.82 -12.96
N VAL A 46 -17.40 3.86 -12.13
CA VAL A 46 -17.99 5.18 -12.40
C VAL A 46 -17.47 5.72 -13.73
N TYR A 47 -16.15 5.72 -13.96
CA TYR A 47 -15.58 6.17 -15.23
C TYR A 47 -16.05 5.35 -16.44
N THR A 48 -16.24 4.03 -16.30
CA THR A 48 -16.69 3.14 -17.37
C THR A 48 -18.18 3.33 -17.68
N PHE A 49 -19.02 3.53 -16.67
CA PHE A 49 -20.47 3.65 -16.84
C PHE A 49 -20.97 5.09 -16.99
N THR A 50 -20.09 6.10 -16.86
CA THR A 50 -20.46 7.50 -17.11
C THR A 50 -20.72 7.69 -18.62
N PRO A 51 -21.93 8.16 -19.03
CA PRO A 51 -22.25 8.39 -20.44
C PRO A 51 -21.29 9.42 -21.04
N ARG A 52 -20.53 9.01 -22.08
CA ARG A 52 -19.55 9.88 -22.74
C ARG A 52 -20.13 10.73 -23.88
N ASN A 53 -21.40 10.51 -24.22
CA ASN A 53 -21.99 10.97 -25.48
C ASN A 53 -22.94 12.16 -25.33
N THR A 54 -23.00 12.80 -24.17
CA THR A 54 -23.77 14.04 -23.97
C THR A 54 -22.88 15.04 -23.25
N PRO A 55 -22.16 15.92 -23.99
CA PRO A 55 -21.45 17.02 -23.36
C PRO A 55 -22.49 17.83 -22.60
N VAL A 56 -22.37 17.83 -21.27
CA VAL A 56 -23.22 18.65 -20.42
C VAL A 56 -22.70 20.07 -20.63
N GLU A 57 -23.39 20.83 -21.47
CA GLU A 57 -23.26 22.29 -21.54
C GLU A 57 -21.87 22.82 -21.97
N GLY A 58 -21.35 22.40 -23.12
CA GLY A 58 -20.28 23.14 -23.83
C GLY A 58 -18.95 23.36 -23.08
N GLN A 59 -18.73 22.69 -21.95
CA GLN A 59 -17.48 22.75 -21.18
C GLN A 59 -16.63 21.49 -21.37
N GLU A 60 -16.18 21.25 -22.60
CA GLU A 60 -15.36 20.08 -22.94
C GLU A 60 -14.11 19.94 -22.03
N THR A 61 -13.55 21.07 -21.60
CA THR A 61 -12.36 21.11 -20.73
C THR A 61 -12.66 20.69 -19.28
N ALA A 62 -13.83 21.05 -18.75
CA ALA A 62 -14.20 20.73 -17.37
C ALA A 62 -14.54 19.24 -17.23
N ASP A 63 -15.27 18.69 -18.21
CA ASP A 63 -15.57 17.27 -18.30
C ASP A 63 -14.30 16.43 -18.47
N GLY A 64 -13.37 16.90 -19.31
CA GLY A 64 -12.07 16.27 -19.50
C GLY A 64 -11.23 16.22 -18.20
N LEU A 65 -11.20 17.32 -17.44
CA LEU A 65 -10.45 17.38 -16.18
C LEU A 65 -11.07 16.47 -15.11
N TRP A 66 -12.40 16.44 -15.00
CA TRP A 66 -13.10 15.53 -14.09
C TRP A 66 -12.83 14.06 -14.41
N GLN A 67 -12.91 13.68 -15.69
CA GLN A 67 -12.61 12.32 -16.13
C GLN A 67 -11.16 11.93 -15.88
N ALA A 68 -10.21 12.82 -16.18
CA ALA A 68 -8.79 12.58 -15.92
C ALA A 68 -8.52 12.40 -14.43
N GLY A 69 -9.11 13.25 -13.58
CA GLY A 69 -9.00 13.15 -12.12
C GLY A 69 -9.56 11.83 -11.59
N LEU A 70 -10.71 11.38 -12.10
CA LEU A 70 -11.30 10.09 -11.75
C LEU A 70 -10.40 8.92 -12.12
N ILE A 71 -9.87 8.88 -13.34
CA ILE A 71 -8.99 7.78 -13.79
C ILE A 71 -7.70 7.74 -12.96
N ILE A 72 -7.03 8.90 -12.84
CA ILE A 72 -5.76 9.00 -12.12
C ILE A 72 -5.96 8.64 -10.65
N GLY A 73 -6.98 9.20 -10.00
CA GLY A 73 -7.30 8.91 -8.61
C GLY A 73 -7.62 7.45 -8.38
N SER A 74 -8.39 6.83 -9.28
CA SER A 74 -8.75 5.41 -9.20
C SER A 74 -7.53 4.51 -9.40
N ALA A 75 -6.65 4.85 -10.34
CA ALA A 75 -5.41 4.11 -10.60
C ALA A 75 -4.45 4.18 -9.41
N VAL A 76 -4.28 5.35 -8.81
CA VAL A 76 -3.44 5.54 -7.62
C VAL A 76 -4.01 4.78 -6.42
N ALA A 77 -5.30 4.92 -6.15
CA ALA A 77 -5.97 4.23 -5.04
C ALA A 77 -5.95 2.70 -5.23
N GLY A 78 -6.28 2.21 -6.42
CA GLY A 78 -6.24 0.80 -6.76
C GLY A 78 -4.83 0.22 -6.68
N GLY A 79 -3.83 0.92 -7.24
CA GLY A 79 -2.43 0.51 -7.22
C GLY A 79 -1.86 0.45 -5.80
N ALA A 80 -2.07 1.49 -5.00
CA ALA A 80 -1.65 1.50 -3.60
C ALA A 80 -2.36 0.42 -2.76
N GLY A 81 -3.65 0.19 -3.01
CA GLY A 81 -4.40 -0.90 -2.37
C GLY A 81 -3.82 -2.27 -2.68
N LEU A 82 -3.56 -2.56 -3.96
CA LEU A 82 -2.95 -3.82 -4.39
C LEU A 82 -1.54 -4.03 -3.83
N LEU A 83 -0.73 -2.97 -3.75
CA LEU A 83 0.61 -3.03 -3.14
C LEU A 83 0.53 -3.38 -1.64
N LEU A 84 -0.40 -2.77 -0.89
CA LEU A 84 -0.61 -3.08 0.52
C LEU A 84 -1.08 -4.52 0.73
N LEU A 85 -2.02 -5.00 -0.10
CA LEU A 85 -2.49 -6.39 -0.07
C LEU A 85 -1.37 -7.37 -0.40
N GLY A 86 -0.57 -7.09 -1.43
CA GLY A 86 0.57 -7.89 -1.83
C GLY A 86 1.64 -7.96 -0.72
N TRP A 87 1.93 -6.83 -0.07
CA TRP A 87 2.87 -6.80 1.04
C TRP A 87 2.34 -7.59 2.25
N GLY A 88 1.05 -7.41 2.59
CA GLY A 88 0.37 -8.22 3.60
C GLY A 88 0.51 -9.72 3.30
N LEU A 89 0.26 -10.14 2.06
CA LEU A 89 0.40 -11.53 1.63
C LEU A 89 1.83 -12.05 1.79
N VAL A 90 2.84 -11.28 1.36
CA VAL A 90 4.25 -11.65 1.51
C VAL A 90 4.62 -11.85 2.98
N THR A 91 4.15 -10.97 3.88
CA THR A 91 4.43 -11.14 5.32
C THR A 91 3.82 -12.41 5.90
N VAL A 92 2.61 -12.78 5.47
CA VAL A 92 1.94 -14.03 5.88
C VAL A 92 2.69 -15.25 5.33
N LEU A 93 3.09 -15.22 4.06
CA LEU A 93 3.83 -16.32 3.43
C LEU A 93 5.21 -16.54 4.07
N ARG A 94 5.89 -15.46 4.48
CA ARG A 94 7.17 -15.56 5.21
C ARG A 94 6.98 -16.27 6.55
N ARG A 95 5.99 -15.87 7.35
CA ARG A 95 5.68 -16.53 8.63
C ARG A 95 5.41 -18.03 8.47
N ARG A 96 4.58 -18.41 7.48
CA ARG A 96 4.26 -19.82 7.21
C ARG A 96 5.46 -20.66 6.80
N ARG A 97 6.49 -20.06 6.18
CA ARG A 97 7.75 -20.76 5.85
C ARG A 97 8.63 -20.97 7.06
N ASP A 98 8.63 -20.03 8.00
CA ASP A 98 9.44 -20.09 9.21
C ASP A 98 8.85 -21.07 10.24
N ASP A 99 7.52 -21.20 10.31
CA ASP A 99 6.83 -22.16 11.19
C ASP A 99 6.88 -23.63 10.70
N GLY A 100 7.32 -23.87 9.46
CA GLY A 100 7.37 -25.18 8.83
C GLY A 100 8.73 -25.88 8.85
N ARG A 101 9.71 -25.33 9.60
CA ARG A 101 11.03 -25.92 9.86
C ARG A 101 11.17 -26.25 11.33
#